data_AF-A0A2K8T2X8-F1
#
_entry.id   AF-A0A2K8T2X8-F1
#
_cell.length_a   1.000
_cell.length_b   1.000
_cell.length_c   1.000
_cell.angle_alpha   90.00
_cell.angle_beta   90.00
_cell.angle_gamma   90.00
#
_symmetry.space_group_name_H-M   'P 1'
#
loop_
_entity.id
_entity.type
_entity.pdbx_description
1 polymer ?
#
loop_
_entity_poly.entity_id
_entity_poly.type
_entity_poly.pdbx_seq_one_letter_code
_entity_poly.pdbx_strand_id
1 'polypeptide(L)' 'MIVETMPETNAPKMTRIEFAVPTALLAEAEAMAAAEGWKPAELHRIFWEKGFAVHAEGSNKRLINKSLREKHGN' A
#
# COMPACT_ATOMS: atom_id res chain seq x y z
N MET A 1 21.98 -21.24 34.02
CA MET A 1 20.87 -20.51 33.38
C MET A 1 21.25 -20.36 31.91
N ILE A 2 20.59 -21.11 31.03
CA ILE A 2 20.78 -20.96 29.58
C ILE A 2 19.82 -19.85 29.17
N VAL A 3 20.36 -18.72 28.74
CA VAL A 3 19.57 -17.64 28.15
C VAL A 3 19.26 -18.09 26.73
N GLU A 4 18.05 -18.59 26.51
CA GLU A 4 17.55 -18.89 25.17
C GLU A 4 17.39 -17.57 24.39
N THR A 5 18.45 -17.14 23.71
CA THR A 5 18.36 -16.06 22.73
C THR A 5 17.58 -16.58 21.54
N MET A 6 16.32 -16.15 21.41
CA MET A 6 15.53 -16.41 20.22
C MET A 6 16.28 -15.91 18.97
N PRO A 7 16.30 -16.66 17.86
CA PRO A 7 16.96 -16.22 16.64
C PRO A 7 16.25 -14.97 16.11
N GLU A 8 17.03 -13.94 15.79
CA GLU A 8 16.52 -12.73 15.14
C GLU A 8 15.79 -13.13 13.86
N THR A 9 14.48 -12.91 13.86
CA THR A 9 13.65 -13.29 12.72
C THR A 9 13.81 -12.22 11.65
N ASN A 10 14.30 -12.58 10.46
CA ASN A 10 14.40 -11.69 9.28
C ASN A 10 13.02 -11.30 8.69
N ALA A 11 11.95 -11.45 9.45
CA ALA A 11 10.62 -11.05 9.03
C ALA A 11 10.54 -9.51 8.99
N PRO A 12 9.96 -8.91 7.93
CA PRO A 12 9.75 -7.47 7.87
C PRO A 12 8.95 -6.97 9.08
N LYS A 13 9.34 -5.82 9.64
CA LYS A 13 8.55 -5.15 10.67
C LYS A 13 7.25 -4.64 10.06
N MET A 14 6.11 -5.13 10.54
CA MET A 14 4.78 -4.74 10.07
C MET A 14 4.17 -3.69 11.01
N THR A 15 3.59 -2.64 10.44
CA THR A 15 2.80 -1.65 11.21
C THR A 15 1.32 -1.97 11.06
N ARG A 16 0.58 -2.02 12.18
CA ARG A 16 -0.88 -2.16 12.16
C ARG A 16 -1.52 -0.79 11.99
N ILE A 17 -2.42 -0.68 11.03
CA ILE A 17 -3.17 0.55 10.71
C ILE A 17 -4.65 0.19 10.72
N GLU A 18 -5.47 1.02 11.36
CA GLU A 18 -6.93 0.87 11.41
C GLU A 18 -7.58 2.05 10.69
N PHE A 19 -8.46 1.77 9.74
CA PHE A 19 -9.18 2.78 8.96
C PHE A 19 -10.53 2.22 8.50
N ALA A 20 -11.47 3.12 8.23
CA ALA A 20 -12.78 2.76 7.68
C ALA A 20 -12.76 2.85 6.14
N VAL A 21 -13.47 1.92 5.49
CA VAL A 21 -13.66 1.90 4.04
C VAL A 21 -15.15 1.84 3.69
N PRO A 22 -15.57 2.35 2.52
CA PRO A 22 -16.93 2.18 2.05
C PRO A 22 -17.28 0.69 1.90
N THR A 23 -18.40 0.27 2.49
CA THR A 23 -18.82 -1.15 2.51
C THR A 23 -18.98 -1.74 1.11
N ALA A 24 -19.50 -0.97 0.15
CA ALA A 24 -19.66 -1.42 -1.23
C ALA A 24 -18.31 -1.76 -1.89
N LEU A 25 -17.30 -0.91 -1.70
CA LEU A 25 -15.95 -1.15 -2.24
C LEU A 25 -15.27 -2.34 -1.58
N LEU A 26 -15.50 -2.54 -0.28
CA LEU A 26 -14.97 -3.70 0.44
C LEU A 26 -15.56 -5.00 -0.13
N ALA A 27 -16.87 -5.06 -0.34
CA ALA A 27 -17.54 -6.24 -0.87
C ALA A 27 -17.04 -6.61 -2.28
N GLU A 28 -16.84 -5.62 -3.16
CA GLU A 28 -16.25 -5.83 -4.48
C GLU A 28 -14.80 -6.35 -4.39
N ALA A 29 -14.01 -5.78 -3.48
CA ALA A 29 -12.62 -6.19 -3.28
C ALA A 29 -12.51 -7.61 -2.73
N GLU A 30 -13.40 -8.00 -1.81
CA GLU A 30 -13.48 -9.37 -1.27
C GLU A 30 -13.90 -10.38 -2.34
N ALA A 31 -14.85 -10.03 -3.22
CA ALA A 31 -15.23 -10.88 -4.34
C ALA A 31 -14.06 -11.10 -5.32
N MET A 32 -13.28 -10.05 -5.60
CA MET A 32 -12.07 -10.14 -6.42
C MET A 32 -11.01 -11.03 -5.74
N ALA A 33 -10.77 -10.85 -4.44
CA ALA A 33 -9.84 -11.70 -3.70
C ALA A 33 -10.25 -13.18 -3.73
N ALA A 34 -11.54 -13.47 -3.58
CA ALA A 34 -12.05 -14.84 -3.67
C ALA A 34 -11.81 -15.45 -5.07
N ALA A 35 -12.03 -14.67 -6.13
CA ALA A 35 -11.78 -15.11 -7.50
C ALA A 35 -10.29 -15.38 -7.79
N GLU A 36 -9.40 -14.58 -7.19
CA GLU A 36 -7.94 -14.71 -7.36
C GLU A 36 -7.28 -15.66 -6.34
N GLY A 37 -8.05 -16.20 -5.39
CA GLY A 37 -7.56 -17.11 -4.35
C GLY A 37 -6.73 -16.41 -3.27
N TRP A 38 -6.91 -15.12 -3.07
CA TRP A 38 -6.17 -14.32 -2.09
C TRP A 38 -6.84 -14.31 -0.71
N LYS A 39 -6.01 -14.25 0.33
CA LYS A 39 -6.50 -13.93 1.68
C LYS A 39 -6.82 -12.43 1.78
N PRO A 40 -7.77 -12.01 2.64
CA PRO A 40 -8.10 -10.60 2.82
C PRO A 40 -6.89 -9.72 3.16
N ALA A 41 -5.96 -10.23 3.99
CA ALA A 41 -4.74 -9.50 4.33
C ALA A 41 -3.81 -9.27 3.12
N GLU A 42 -3.75 -10.22 2.18
CA GLU A 42 -2.94 -10.11 0.96
C GLU A 42 -3.55 -9.07 0.00
N LEU A 43 -4.87 -9.06 -0.12
CA LEU A 43 -5.61 -8.05 -0.87
C LEU A 43 -5.31 -6.64 -0.35
N HIS A 44 -5.45 -6.41 0.96
CA HIS A 44 -5.17 -5.10 1.56
C HIS A 44 -3.72 -4.67 1.39
N ARG A 45 -2.77 -5.61 1.49
CA ARG A 45 -1.35 -5.33 1.21
C ARG A 45 -1.13 -4.89 -0.24
N ILE A 46 -1.71 -5.63 -1.20
CA ILE A 46 -1.60 -5.32 -2.63
C ILE A 46 -2.20 -3.95 -2.93
N PHE A 47 -3.35 -3.62 -2.35
CA PHE A 47 -3.98 -2.31 -2.52
C PHE A 47 -3.11 -1.19 -1.97
N TRP A 48 -2.48 -1.40 -0.82
CA TRP A 48 -1.52 -0.45 -0.29
C TRP A 48 -0.32 -0.26 -1.23
N GLU A 49 0.34 -1.34 -1.64
CA GLU A 49 1.54 -1.26 -2.47
C GLU A 49 1.24 -0.67 -3.86
N LYS A 50 0.26 -1.23 -4.57
CA LYS A 50 -0.09 -0.79 -5.92
C LYS A 50 -0.79 0.56 -5.90
N GLY A 51 -1.72 0.78 -4.97
CA GLY A 51 -2.43 2.05 -4.83
C GLY A 51 -1.48 3.20 -4.49
N PHE A 52 -0.52 2.97 -3.59
CA PHE A 52 0.52 3.94 -3.28
C PHE A 52 1.39 4.24 -4.50
N ALA A 53 1.85 3.22 -5.23
CA ALA A 53 2.68 3.41 -6.43
C ALA A 53 1.96 4.26 -7.49
N VAL A 54 0.69 3.95 -7.80
CA VAL A 54 -0.13 4.70 -8.76
C VAL A 54 -0.33 6.14 -8.28
N HIS A 55 -0.65 6.34 -7.00
CA HIS A 55 -0.84 7.67 -6.45
C HIS A 55 0.46 8.49 -6.47
N ALA A 56 1.58 7.88 -6.08
CA ALA A 56 2.90 8.50 -6.09
C ALA A 56 3.32 8.89 -7.51
N GLU A 57 3.10 8.02 -8.51
CA GLU A 57 3.38 8.32 -9.91
C GLU A 57 2.57 9.54 -10.40
N GLY A 58 1.26 9.57 -10.12
CA GLY A 58 0.40 10.70 -10.47
C GLY A 58 0.80 12.01 -9.78
N SER A 59 1.15 11.92 -8.49
CA SER A 59 1.59 13.07 -7.71
C SER A 59 2.97 13.59 -8.15
N ASN A 60 3.91 12.70 -8.50
CA ASN A 60 5.21 13.08 -9.08
C ASN A 60 5.04 13.78 -10.42
N LYS A 61 4.18 13.27 -11.31
CA LYS A 61 3.87 13.94 -12.59
C LYS A 61 3.31 15.35 -12.36
N ARG A 62 2.42 15.52 -11.37
CA ARG A 62 1.89 16.85 -10.99
C ARG A 62 2.97 17.77 -10.46
N LEU A 63 3.84 17.29 -9.58
CA LEU A 63 4.95 18.06 -9.02
C LEU A 63 5.94 18.49 -10.11
N ILE A 64 6.32 17.57 -10.99
CA ILE A 64 7.21 17.83 -12.12
C ILE A 64 6.57 18.86 -13.06
N ASN A 65 5.30 18.70 -13.42
CA ASN A 65 4.60 19.66 -14.28
C ASN A 65 4.50 21.05 -13.65
N LYS A 66 4.25 21.13 -12.33
CA LYS A 66 4.29 22.39 -11.58
C LYS A 66 5.68 23.02 -11.66
N SER A 67 6.72 22.26 -11.37
CA SER A 67 8.12 22.73 -11.41
C SER A 67 8.54 23.18 -12.82
N LEU A 68 8.13 22.46 -13.87
CA LEU A 68 8.41 22.83 -15.27
C LEU A 68 7.67 24.10 -15.68
N ARG A 69 6.42 24.29 -15.25
CA ARG A 69 5.68 25.54 -15.47
C ARG A 69 6.30 26.73 -14.73
N GLU A 70 6.82 26.52 -13.52
CA GLU A 70 7.56 27.56 -12.79
C GLU A 70 8.91 27.88 -13.44
N LYS A 71 9.55 26.91 -14.11
CA LYS A 71 10.83 27.12 -14.83
C LYS A 71 10.68 27.69 -16.23
N HIS A 72 9.58 27.39 -16.93
CA HIS A 72 9.32 27.83 -18.30
C HIS A 72 8.24 28.91 -18.41
N GLY A 73 7.61 29.28 -17.29
CA GLY A 73 6.76 30.45 -17.18
C GLY A 73 7.63 31.69 -17.00
N ASN A 74 7.58 32.56 -17.99
CA ASN A 74 8.06 33.95 -17.98
C ASN A 74 7.42 34.74 -16.85
#